data_AF-A0A0H2MKR5-F1
#
_entry.id   AF-A0A0H2MKR5-F1
#
_cell.length_a   1.000
_cell.length_b   1.000
_cell.length_c   1.000
_cell.angle_alpha   90.00
_cell.angle_beta   90.00
_cell.angle_gamma   90.00
#
_symmetry.space_group_name_H-M   'P 1'
#
loop_
_entity.id
_entity.type
_entity.pdbx_description
1 polymer ?
#
loop_
_entity_poly.entity_id
_entity_poly.type
_entity_poly.pdbx_seq_one_letter_code
_entity_poly.pdbx_strand_id
1 'polypeptide(L)'
;MKVNTKTILNERKSRAWSQQHLADVSALSLRTIQRVEKEGAGSPETVKALAACFELDASELLLREETRRNSFEINIRTKLAAMCSSFIVIFVSTIMFFVQPTMASDIEISADQIESSDENNYQLFSGNVEIFVPEEITFEVESDELWGTEAASVVTGSVKVVLDEATLVVGDGVIIKVDNGIKITTDYAELRPLPL
;
A
#
# COMPACT_ATOMS: atom_id res chain seq x y z
N MET A 1 -27.03 30.91 0.16
CA MET A 1 -27.02 29.71 1.03
C MET A 1 -25.59 29.33 1.33
N LYS A 2 -25.28 28.85 2.55
CA LYS A 2 -23.96 28.32 2.88
C LYS A 2 -23.85 26.88 2.37
N VAL A 3 -22.78 26.60 1.64
CA VAL A 3 -22.56 25.35 0.90
C VAL A 3 -21.29 24.70 1.40
N ASN A 4 -21.28 23.38 1.52
CA ASN A 4 -20.11 22.60 1.93
C ASN A 4 -19.09 22.56 0.79
N THR A 5 -18.10 23.46 0.85
CA THR A 5 -17.05 23.57 -0.17
C THR A 5 -16.23 22.27 -0.30
N LYS A 6 -15.98 21.58 0.81
CA LYS A 6 -15.19 20.34 0.83
C LYS A 6 -15.89 19.24 0.03
N THR A 7 -17.20 19.06 0.21
CA THR A 7 -17.98 18.08 -0.55
C THR A 7 -17.88 18.36 -2.05
N ILE A 8 -18.10 19.61 -2.47
CA ILE A 8 -18.03 20.00 -3.90
C ILE A 8 -16.63 19.76 -4.49
N LEU A 9 -15.58 20.13 -3.76
CA LEU A 9 -14.19 19.91 -4.17
C LEU A 9 -13.87 18.42 -4.32
N ASN A 10 -14.38 17.60 -3.41
CA ASN A 10 -14.17 16.14 -3.44
C ASN A 10 -14.89 15.51 -4.62
N GLU A 11 -16.18 15.82 -4.84
CA GLU A 11 -16.97 15.29 -5.96
C GLU A 11 -16.38 15.71 -7.32
N ARG A 12 -15.88 16.94 -7.44
CA ARG A 12 -15.21 17.40 -8.66
C ARG A 12 -13.90 16.64 -8.92
N LYS A 13 -13.09 16.45 -7.88
CA LYS A 13 -11.80 15.75 -7.99
C LYS A 13 -11.97 14.26 -8.25
N SER A 14 -12.94 13.60 -7.62
CA SER A 14 -13.21 12.17 -7.81
C SER A 14 -13.60 11.84 -9.26
N ARG A 15 -14.24 12.78 -9.95
CA ARG A 15 -14.59 12.68 -11.38
C ARG A 15 -13.50 13.21 -12.32
N ALA A 16 -12.33 13.58 -11.80
CA ALA A 16 -11.23 14.20 -12.55
C ALA A 16 -11.63 15.46 -13.34
N TRP A 17 -12.61 16.23 -12.83
CA TRP A 17 -13.12 17.41 -13.52
C TRP A 17 -12.32 18.67 -13.20
N SER A 18 -12.04 19.47 -14.22
CA SER A 18 -11.56 20.84 -14.04
C SER A 18 -12.71 21.74 -13.55
N GLN A 19 -12.39 22.91 -13.00
CA GLN A 19 -13.42 23.89 -12.64
C GLN A 19 -14.23 24.34 -13.86
N GLN A 20 -13.57 24.42 -15.03
CA GLN A 20 -14.25 24.72 -16.29
C GLN A 20 -15.20 23.59 -16.68
N HIS A 21 -14.75 22.35 -16.61
CA HIS A 21 -15.60 21.20 -16.93
C HIS A 21 -16.83 21.13 -16.02
N LEU A 22 -16.66 21.32 -14.70
CA LEU A 22 -17.78 21.38 -13.76
C LEU A 22 -18.76 22.52 -14.12
N ALA A 23 -18.25 23.68 -14.53
CA ALA A 23 -19.08 24.80 -14.96
C ALA A 23 -19.92 24.41 -16.18
N ASP A 24 -19.30 23.75 -17.16
CA ASP A 24 -19.97 23.31 -18.39
C ASP A 24 -21.06 22.26 -18.10
N VAL A 25 -20.77 21.23 -17.30
CA VAL A 25 -21.74 20.15 -17.00
C VAL A 25 -22.86 20.56 -16.06
N SER A 26 -22.61 21.53 -15.17
CA SER A 26 -23.65 22.07 -14.26
C SER A 26 -24.43 23.24 -14.84
N ALA A 27 -24.13 23.65 -16.09
CA ALA A 27 -24.68 24.85 -16.72
C ALA A 27 -24.52 26.13 -15.86
N LEU A 28 -23.40 26.23 -15.14
CA LEU A 28 -23.04 27.39 -14.32
C LEU A 28 -21.84 28.13 -14.93
N SER A 29 -21.64 29.39 -14.56
CA SER A 29 -20.42 30.09 -15.00
C SER A 29 -19.19 29.61 -14.22
N LEU A 30 -18.00 29.64 -14.84
CA LEU A 30 -16.73 29.36 -14.16
C LEU A 30 -16.57 30.23 -12.89
N ARG A 31 -16.95 31.51 -12.96
CA ARG A 31 -16.93 32.43 -11.81
C ARG A 31 -17.84 31.92 -10.68
N THR A 32 -18.99 31.33 -11.01
CA THR A 32 -19.90 30.73 -10.02
C THR A 32 -19.23 29.56 -9.33
N ILE A 33 -18.62 28.64 -10.08
CA ILE A 33 -17.90 27.49 -9.51
C ILE A 33 -16.76 27.95 -8.60
N GLN A 34 -15.92 28.87 -9.08
CA GLN A 34 -14.82 29.43 -8.30
C GLN A 34 -15.31 30.09 -7.01
N ARG A 35 -16.39 30.86 -7.08
CA ARG A 35 -16.99 31.51 -5.91
C ARG A 35 -17.57 30.50 -4.93
N VAL A 36 -18.23 29.46 -5.42
CA VAL A 36 -18.76 28.38 -4.59
C VAL A 36 -17.63 27.62 -3.89
N GLU A 37 -16.56 27.25 -4.59
CA GLU A 37 -15.42 26.53 -3.99
C GLU A 37 -14.60 27.41 -3.03
N LYS A 38 -14.49 28.72 -3.31
CA LYS A 38 -13.67 29.66 -2.51
C LYS A 38 -14.41 30.26 -1.31
N GLU A 39 -15.65 30.70 -1.52
CA GLU A 39 -16.43 31.45 -0.52
C GLU A 39 -17.50 30.58 0.17
N GLY A 40 -17.81 29.39 -0.36
CA GLY A 40 -18.84 28.52 0.21
C GLY A 40 -20.24 29.10 0.15
N ALA A 41 -20.51 29.95 -0.85
CA ALA A 41 -21.79 30.63 -1.00
C ALA A 41 -22.39 30.39 -2.40
N GLY A 42 -23.58 29.80 -2.46
CA GLY A 42 -24.34 29.56 -3.69
C GLY A 42 -25.79 30.05 -3.57
N SER A 43 -26.43 30.35 -4.71
CA SER A 43 -27.89 30.51 -4.75
C SER A 43 -28.57 29.13 -4.63
N PRO A 44 -29.85 29.04 -4.25
CA PRO A 44 -30.58 27.77 -4.24
C PRO A 44 -30.52 27.04 -5.59
N GLU A 45 -30.57 27.78 -6.69
CA GLU A 45 -30.49 27.25 -8.06
C GLU A 45 -29.09 26.71 -8.34
N THR A 46 -28.05 27.40 -7.87
CA THR A 46 -26.66 26.94 -7.96
C THR A 46 -26.49 25.60 -7.22
N VAL A 47 -27.04 25.48 -6.01
CA VAL A 47 -26.96 24.25 -5.21
C VAL A 47 -27.71 23.11 -5.90
N LYS A 48 -28.91 23.36 -6.42
CA LYS A 48 -29.68 22.34 -7.17
C LYS A 48 -28.98 21.88 -8.43
N ALA A 49 -28.38 22.80 -9.19
CA ALA A 49 -27.63 22.47 -10.40
C ALA A 49 -26.42 21.57 -10.08
N LEU A 50 -25.67 21.90 -9.03
CA LEU A 50 -24.54 21.08 -8.57
C LEU A 50 -25.00 19.72 -8.01
N ALA A 51 -26.08 19.68 -7.24
CA ALA A 51 -26.64 18.45 -6.70
C ALA A 51 -27.08 17.49 -7.83
N ALA A 52 -27.80 18.01 -8.82
CA ALA A 52 -28.19 17.25 -10.00
C ALA A 52 -26.98 16.76 -10.81
N CYS A 53 -25.95 17.60 -10.97
CA CYS A 53 -24.72 17.24 -11.68
C CYS A 53 -23.91 16.14 -10.97
N PHE A 54 -23.95 16.09 -9.64
CA PHE A 54 -23.25 15.08 -8.84
C PHE A 54 -24.10 13.86 -8.51
N GLU A 55 -25.39 13.86 -8.88
CA GLU A 55 -26.37 12.83 -8.50
C GLU A 55 -26.54 12.70 -6.98
N LEU A 56 -26.49 13.83 -6.27
CA LEU A 56 -26.63 13.92 -4.81
C LEU A 56 -27.90 14.67 -4.41
N ASP A 57 -28.37 14.46 -3.17
CA ASP A 57 -29.42 15.31 -2.63
C ASP A 57 -28.89 16.73 -2.32
N ALA A 58 -29.71 17.76 -2.57
CA ALA A 58 -29.31 19.14 -2.35
C ALA A 58 -28.96 19.43 -0.87
N SER A 59 -29.51 18.67 0.08
CA SER A 59 -29.20 18.80 1.51
C SER A 59 -27.78 18.36 1.85
N GLU A 60 -27.17 17.45 1.08
CA GLU A 60 -25.79 16.99 1.28
C GLU A 60 -24.76 18.05 0.92
N LEU A 61 -25.11 18.96 0.01
CA LEU A 61 -24.28 20.09 -0.38
C LEU A 61 -24.45 21.29 0.56
N LEU A 62 -25.51 21.34 1.39
CA LEU A 62 -25.74 22.45 2.30
C LEU A 62 -24.92 22.27 3.60
N LEU A 63 -24.34 23.36 4.07
CA LEU A 63 -23.75 23.38 5.41
C LEU A 63 -24.89 23.31 6.43
N ARG A 64 -25.11 22.14 7.02
CA ARG A 64 -25.92 22.02 8.22
C ARG A 64 -25.17 22.73 9.34
N GLU A 65 -25.80 23.72 9.97
CA GLU A 65 -25.34 24.19 11.26
C GLU A 65 -25.47 23.01 12.21
N GLU A 66 -24.37 22.29 12.41
CA GLU A 66 -24.28 21.34 13.51
C GLU A 66 -24.53 22.14 14.77
N THR A 67 -25.73 21.99 15.35
CA THR A 67 -25.89 22.14 16.79
C THR A 67 -24.70 21.38 17.37
N ARG A 68 -23.81 22.10 18.07
CA ARG A 68 -22.64 21.53 18.73
C ARG A 68 -23.09 20.37 19.63
N ARG A 69 -23.26 19.18 19.06
CA ARG A 69 -22.84 17.96 19.73
C ARG A 69 -21.36 18.19 19.84
N ASN A 70 -20.91 18.41 21.07
CA ASN A 70 -19.51 18.33 21.41
C ASN A 70 -19.03 16.98 20.86
N SER A 71 -18.55 16.97 19.61
CA SER A 71 -17.43 16.13 19.25
C SER A 71 -16.39 16.61 20.24
N PHE A 72 -16.29 15.84 21.31
CA PHE A 72 -15.19 15.91 22.24
C PHE A 72 -13.97 15.70 21.34
N GLU A 73 -13.43 16.80 20.80
CA GLU A 73 -12.06 16.86 20.30
C GLU A 73 -11.23 16.63 21.55
N ILE A 74 -11.17 15.36 21.97
CA ILE A 74 -10.08 14.89 22.77
C ILE A 74 -8.88 15.23 21.92
N ASN A 75 -8.04 16.11 22.46
CA ASN A 75 -6.68 16.27 22.02
C ASN A 75 -5.97 14.95 22.34
N ILE A 76 -6.28 13.89 21.58
CA ILE A 76 -5.72 12.55 21.74
C ILE A 76 -4.22 12.64 21.52
N ARG A 77 -3.74 13.57 20.68
CA ARG A 77 -2.30 13.70 20.43
C ARG A 77 -1.48 14.08 21.66
N THR A 78 -2.01 14.89 22.59
CA THR A 78 -1.19 15.41 23.71
C THR A 78 -1.33 14.62 25.01
N LYS A 79 -2.46 13.94 25.25
CA LYS A 79 -2.60 13.02 26.41
C LYS A 79 -2.33 11.55 26.08
N LEU A 80 -2.55 11.10 24.84
CA LEU A 80 -2.18 9.74 24.44
C LEU A 80 -0.65 9.61 24.35
N ALA A 81 0.07 10.65 23.92
CA ALA A 81 1.54 10.65 23.97
C ALA A 81 2.12 10.49 25.39
N ALA A 82 1.45 11.04 26.42
CA ALA A 82 1.89 10.94 27.81
C ALA A 82 1.46 9.64 28.52
N MET A 83 0.43 8.94 28.02
CA MET A 83 0.04 7.61 28.55
C MET A 83 0.66 6.45 27.77
N CYS A 84 0.94 6.63 26.48
CA CYS A 84 1.65 5.65 25.66
C CYS A 84 3.13 5.55 26.03
N SER A 85 3.76 6.60 26.59
CA SER A 85 5.15 6.51 27.02
C SER A 85 5.37 5.49 28.14
N SER A 86 4.45 5.35 29.11
CA SER A 86 4.60 4.34 30.18
C SER A 86 4.25 2.92 29.74
N PHE A 87 3.24 2.74 28.88
CA PHE A 87 2.88 1.40 28.39
C PHE A 87 3.85 0.89 27.32
N ILE A 88 4.33 1.75 26.40
CA ILE A 88 5.31 1.38 25.38
C ILE A 88 6.65 1.02 26.03
N VAL A 89 7.11 1.75 27.05
CA VAL A 89 8.39 1.41 27.70
C VAL A 89 8.31 0.06 28.40
N ILE A 90 7.21 -0.27 29.07
CA ILE A 90 7.02 -1.59 29.69
C ILE A 90 6.86 -2.69 28.63
N PHE A 91 6.11 -2.45 27.55
CA PHE A 91 5.91 -3.45 26.49
C PHE A 91 7.18 -3.69 25.65
N VAL A 92 7.93 -2.63 25.33
CA VAL A 92 9.20 -2.72 24.58
C VAL A 92 10.30 -3.33 25.45
N SER A 93 10.35 -3.01 26.75
CA SER A 93 11.34 -3.63 27.65
C SER A 93 11.06 -5.09 27.96
N THR A 94 9.80 -5.52 28.07
CA THR A 94 9.47 -6.94 28.24
C THR A 94 9.67 -7.72 26.95
N ILE A 95 9.32 -7.17 25.78
CA ILE A 95 9.59 -7.82 24.49
C ILE A 95 11.11 -7.93 24.23
N MET A 96 11.91 -6.89 24.53
CA MET A 96 13.37 -6.96 24.34
C MET A 96 14.09 -7.96 25.26
N PHE A 97 13.46 -8.43 26.34
CA PHE A 97 14.08 -9.43 27.24
C PHE A 97 13.70 -10.87 26.88
N PHE A 98 12.70 -11.09 26.01
CA PHE A 98 12.27 -12.43 25.59
C PHE A 98 12.61 -12.79 24.14
N VAL A 99 13.02 -11.83 23.31
CA VAL A 99 13.57 -12.13 21.99
C VAL A 99 15.07 -12.36 22.13
N GLN A 100 15.46 -13.58 22.50
CA GLN A 100 16.77 -14.07 22.07
C GLN A 100 16.80 -13.99 20.54
N PRO A 101 17.93 -13.63 19.90
CA PRO A 101 18.02 -13.67 18.46
C PRO A 101 17.84 -15.13 18.01
N THR A 102 16.63 -15.48 17.61
CA THR A 102 16.41 -16.69 16.83
C THR A 102 16.98 -16.35 15.46
N MET A 103 18.04 -17.04 15.07
CA MET A 103 18.60 -16.97 13.73
C MET A 103 17.47 -17.36 12.77
N ALA A 104 16.76 -16.37 12.21
CA ALA A 104 15.75 -16.58 11.21
C ALA A 104 16.46 -16.40 9.87
N SER A 105 16.39 -17.41 9.02
CA SER A 105 17.04 -17.48 7.71
C SER A 105 16.98 -16.14 6.97
N ASP A 106 18.14 -15.54 6.68
CA ASP A 106 18.37 -14.19 6.14
C ASP A 106 17.89 -13.98 4.68
N ILE A 107 16.90 -14.74 4.20
CA ILE A 107 16.30 -14.49 2.88
C ILE A 107 15.37 -13.28 2.96
N GLU A 108 15.71 -12.24 2.21
CA GLU A 108 14.85 -11.07 2.01
C GLU A 108 14.05 -11.24 0.72
N ILE A 109 12.71 -11.16 0.82
CA ILE A 109 11.79 -11.23 -0.33
C ILE A 109 10.95 -9.96 -0.36
N SER A 110 11.04 -9.21 -1.45
CA SER A 110 10.20 -8.04 -1.75
C SER A 110 9.31 -8.34 -2.93
N ALA A 111 8.02 -8.02 -2.83
CA ALA A 111 7.05 -8.20 -3.91
C ALA A 111 5.91 -7.17 -3.79
N ASP A 112 5.27 -6.84 -4.91
CA ASP A 112 4.11 -5.94 -4.92
C ASP A 112 2.87 -6.59 -4.30
N GLN A 113 2.72 -7.90 -4.48
CA GLN A 113 1.58 -8.68 -3.99
C GLN A 113 2.04 -9.99 -3.36
N ILE A 114 1.38 -10.34 -2.26
CA ILE A 114 1.62 -11.57 -1.49
C ILE A 114 0.27 -12.23 -1.23
N GLU A 115 0.13 -13.48 -1.68
CA GLU A 115 -1.04 -14.31 -1.45
C GLU A 115 -0.66 -15.55 -0.64
N SER A 116 -1.37 -15.80 0.46
CA SER A 116 -1.20 -17.00 1.28
C SER A 116 -2.37 -17.95 1.06
N SER A 117 -2.08 -19.23 0.87
CA SER A 117 -3.10 -20.27 0.71
C SER A 117 -3.20 -21.14 1.97
N ASP A 118 -4.37 -21.12 2.62
CA ASP A 118 -4.63 -21.93 3.80
C ASP A 118 -4.77 -23.44 3.49
N GLU A 119 -5.13 -23.81 2.26
CA GLU A 119 -5.36 -25.22 1.88
C GLU A 119 -4.07 -26.00 1.67
N ASN A 120 -3.04 -25.36 1.12
CA ASN A 120 -1.78 -26.00 0.74
C ASN A 120 -0.55 -25.38 1.42
N ASN A 121 -0.78 -24.43 2.35
CA ASN A 121 0.23 -23.75 3.16
C ASN A 121 1.38 -23.13 2.34
N TYR A 122 1.11 -22.69 1.11
CA TYR A 122 2.09 -21.98 0.28
C TYR A 122 1.86 -20.47 0.30
N GLN A 123 2.92 -19.72 0.02
CA GLN A 123 2.89 -18.28 -0.16
C GLN A 123 3.38 -17.92 -1.57
N LEU A 124 2.55 -17.21 -2.32
CA LEU A 124 2.82 -16.75 -3.67
C LEU A 124 3.21 -15.26 -3.61
N PHE A 125 4.33 -14.93 -4.25
CA PHE A 125 4.84 -13.58 -4.42
C PHE A 125 4.70 -13.21 -5.90
N SER A 126 4.14 -12.05 -6.19
CA SER A 126 3.97 -11.59 -7.57
C SER A 126 4.12 -10.08 -7.72
N GLY A 127 4.53 -9.67 -8.92
CA GLY A 127 4.77 -8.26 -9.26
C GLY A 127 6.10 -7.76 -8.70
N ASN A 128 7.05 -7.51 -9.61
CA ASN A 128 8.39 -6.99 -9.30
C ASN A 128 9.06 -7.71 -8.12
N VAL A 129 9.11 -9.05 -8.18
CA VAL A 129 9.64 -9.85 -7.08
C VAL A 129 11.16 -9.76 -7.08
N GLU A 130 11.73 -9.30 -5.96
CA GLU A 130 13.17 -9.28 -5.70
C GLU A 130 13.49 -10.16 -4.50
N ILE A 131 14.46 -11.05 -4.66
CA ILE A 131 14.85 -12.03 -3.66
C ILE A 131 16.36 -11.93 -3.45
N PHE A 132 16.78 -11.78 -2.20
CA PHE A 132 18.18 -11.91 -1.82
C PHE A 132 18.39 -13.23 -1.10
N VAL A 133 19.32 -14.05 -1.60
CA VAL A 133 19.71 -15.33 -1.00
C VAL A 133 21.18 -15.22 -0.57
N PRO A 134 21.49 -15.27 0.73
CA PRO A 134 22.86 -15.24 1.22
C PRO A 134 23.64 -16.50 0.83
N GLU A 135 24.97 -16.39 0.76
CA GLU A 135 25.88 -17.49 0.35
C GLU A 135 25.81 -18.73 1.28
N GLU A 136 25.32 -18.57 2.50
CA GLU A 136 25.18 -19.65 3.48
C GLU A 136 24.01 -20.60 3.17
N ILE A 137 23.10 -20.22 2.27
CA ILE A 137 21.92 -21.00 1.90
C ILE A 137 22.19 -21.81 0.64
N THR A 138 21.76 -23.08 0.67
CA THR A 138 21.89 -23.95 -0.50
C THR A 138 20.76 -23.66 -1.49
N PHE A 139 21.14 -23.41 -2.74
CA PHE A 139 20.22 -23.24 -3.85
C PHE A 139 20.69 -24.02 -5.08
N GLU A 140 19.73 -24.46 -5.88
CA GLU A 140 19.94 -25.13 -7.16
C GLU A 140 19.42 -24.23 -8.26
N VAL A 141 20.27 -23.97 -9.27
CA VAL A 141 19.91 -23.18 -10.45
C VAL A 141 19.77 -24.13 -11.62
N GLU A 142 18.58 -24.14 -12.22
CA GLU A 142 18.29 -24.83 -13.47
C GLU A 142 18.22 -23.77 -14.59
N SER A 143 19.32 -23.65 -15.33
CA SER A 143 19.49 -22.68 -16.42
C SER A 143 20.14 -23.31 -17.65
N ASP A 144 19.80 -22.79 -18.84
CA ASP A 144 20.44 -23.19 -20.10
C ASP A 144 21.91 -22.70 -20.18
N GLU A 145 22.26 -21.68 -19.40
CA GLU A 145 23.62 -21.15 -19.26
C GLU A 145 24.34 -21.78 -18.05
N LEU A 146 25.67 -21.95 -18.14
CA LEU A 146 26.47 -22.57 -17.08
C LEU A 146 26.65 -21.64 -15.86
N TRP A 147 25.72 -21.75 -14.90
CA TRP A 147 25.85 -21.13 -13.58
C TRP A 147 27.12 -21.60 -12.84
N GLY A 148 27.78 -20.70 -12.12
CA GLY A 148 28.95 -21.02 -11.29
C GLY A 148 30.29 -21.11 -12.04
N THR A 149 30.34 -20.76 -13.33
CA THR A 149 31.59 -20.57 -14.06
C THR A 149 32.13 -19.15 -13.87
N GLU A 150 33.45 -18.92 -13.95
CA GLU A 150 34.04 -17.57 -13.80
C GLU A 150 33.54 -16.55 -14.84
N ALA A 151 32.83 -17.01 -15.87
CA ALA A 151 32.29 -16.18 -16.95
C ALA A 151 30.86 -15.65 -16.69
N ALA A 152 30.10 -16.25 -15.76
CA ALA A 152 28.67 -15.97 -15.62
C ALA A 152 28.35 -15.23 -14.31
N SER A 153 28.24 -13.91 -14.38
CA SER A 153 27.77 -13.07 -13.25
C SER A 153 26.27 -12.78 -13.27
N VAL A 154 25.62 -13.01 -14.42
CA VAL A 154 24.18 -12.87 -14.64
C VAL A 154 23.72 -14.06 -15.46
N VAL A 155 22.65 -14.73 -15.03
CA VAL A 155 22.06 -15.91 -15.72
C VAL A 155 20.53 -15.82 -15.62
N THR A 156 19.81 -16.28 -16.64
CA THR A 156 18.35 -16.44 -16.59
C THR A 156 18.00 -17.91 -16.41
N GLY A 157 17.07 -18.23 -15.51
CA GLY A 157 16.64 -19.61 -15.29
C GLY A 157 15.70 -19.78 -14.11
N SER A 158 15.38 -21.04 -13.81
CA SER A 158 14.61 -21.39 -12.62
C SER A 158 15.57 -21.60 -11.44
N VAL A 159 15.17 -21.15 -10.25
CA VAL A 159 15.95 -21.34 -9.03
C VAL A 159 15.10 -22.02 -7.98
N LYS A 160 15.66 -23.05 -7.38
CA LYS A 160 15.09 -23.71 -6.21
C LYS A 160 16.01 -23.46 -5.03
N VAL A 161 15.55 -22.67 -4.07
CA VAL A 161 16.26 -22.39 -2.83
C VAL A 161 15.71 -23.27 -1.73
N VAL A 162 16.57 -24.07 -1.11
CA VAL A 162 16.19 -25.00 -0.04
C VAL A 162 16.45 -24.32 1.29
N LEU A 163 15.37 -24.11 2.05
CA LEU A 163 15.38 -23.58 3.41
C LEU A 163 15.18 -24.71 4.42
N ASP A 164 15.40 -24.43 5.71
CA ASP A 164 15.27 -25.43 6.78
C ASP A 164 13.87 -26.06 6.88
N GLU A 165 12.82 -25.27 6.63
CA GLU A 165 11.41 -25.71 6.75
C GLU A 165 10.59 -25.49 5.47
N ALA A 166 11.20 -24.94 4.43
CA ALA A 166 10.50 -24.55 3.21
C ALA A 166 11.39 -24.69 1.96
N THR A 167 10.77 -24.59 0.80
CA THR A 167 11.43 -24.50 -0.49
C THR A 167 10.85 -23.32 -1.23
N LEU A 168 11.72 -22.39 -1.61
CA LEU A 168 11.37 -21.27 -2.46
C LEU A 168 11.67 -21.67 -3.91
N VAL A 169 10.64 -21.64 -4.75
CA VAL A 169 10.72 -21.94 -6.17
C VAL A 169 10.51 -20.64 -6.93
N VAL A 170 11.50 -20.28 -7.73
CA VAL A 170 11.48 -19.15 -8.64
C VAL A 170 11.51 -19.69 -10.05
N GLY A 171 10.50 -19.34 -10.85
CA GLY A 171 10.51 -19.67 -12.28
C GLY A 171 10.96 -18.47 -13.10
N ASP A 172 11.72 -18.75 -14.16
CA ASP A 172 12.15 -17.78 -15.17
C ASP A 172 12.63 -16.43 -14.58
N GLY A 173 13.62 -16.51 -13.69
CA GLY A 173 14.19 -15.36 -12.99
C GLY A 173 15.55 -14.94 -13.55
N VAL A 174 15.86 -13.65 -13.43
CA VAL A 174 17.21 -13.13 -13.65
C VAL A 174 17.99 -13.24 -12.35
N ILE A 175 19.12 -13.95 -12.40
CA ILE A 175 19.96 -14.27 -11.25
C ILE A 175 21.26 -13.51 -11.40
N ILE A 176 21.64 -12.75 -10.38
CA ILE A 176 22.83 -11.91 -10.37
C ILE A 176 23.66 -12.27 -9.15
N LYS A 177 24.95 -12.56 -9.35
CA LYS A 177 25.88 -12.72 -8.23
C LYS A 177 26.20 -11.34 -7.65
N VAL A 178 26.02 -11.20 -6.33
CA VAL A 178 26.31 -9.97 -5.58
C VAL A 178 27.28 -10.28 -4.43
N ASP A 179 27.76 -9.25 -3.75
CA ASP A 179 28.55 -9.46 -2.54
C ASP A 179 27.71 -10.23 -1.49
N ASN A 180 28.28 -11.30 -0.93
CA ASN A 180 27.68 -12.17 0.10
C ASN A 180 26.43 -12.98 -0.33
N GLY A 181 26.16 -13.17 -1.62
CA GLY A 181 25.06 -14.02 -2.05
C GLY A 181 24.64 -13.86 -3.52
N ILE A 182 23.36 -14.12 -3.77
CA ILE A 182 22.72 -13.89 -5.07
C ILE A 182 21.49 -13.01 -4.91
N LYS A 183 21.24 -12.20 -5.94
CA LYS A 183 19.99 -11.48 -6.11
C LYS A 183 19.22 -12.11 -7.27
N ILE A 184 17.94 -12.40 -7.05
CA ILE A 184 17.04 -12.96 -8.06
C ILE A 184 15.91 -11.96 -8.30
N THR A 185 15.61 -11.66 -9.55
CA THR A 185 14.48 -10.83 -9.96
C THR A 185 13.56 -11.64 -10.86
N THR A 186 12.27 -11.68 -10.55
CA THR A 186 11.26 -12.45 -11.27
C THR A 186 9.89 -11.77 -11.20
N ASP A 187 8.97 -12.17 -12.07
CA ASP A 187 7.56 -11.77 -11.98
C ASP A 187 6.78 -12.58 -10.92
N TYR A 188 7.23 -13.81 -10.62
CA TYR A 188 6.56 -14.71 -9.68
C TYR A 188 7.54 -15.61 -8.91
N ALA A 189 7.26 -15.82 -7.63
CA ALA A 189 7.96 -16.80 -6.79
C ALA A 189 7.00 -17.49 -5.82
N GLU A 190 7.28 -18.73 -5.49
CA GLU A 190 6.42 -19.53 -4.62
C GLU A 190 7.21 -20.15 -3.47
N LEU A 191 6.81 -19.87 -2.24
CA LEU A 191 7.36 -20.49 -1.04
C LEU A 191 6.42 -21.61 -0.60
N ARG A 192 6.93 -22.85 -0.62
CA ARG A 192 6.21 -24.05 -0.20
C ARG A 192 6.85 -24.65 1.05
N PRO A 193 6.09 -25.22 1.99
CA PRO A 193 6.66 -25.95 3.11
C PRO A 193 7.30 -27.24 2.59
N LEU A 194 8.35 -27.71 3.27
CA LEU A 194 8.93 -29.01 2.93
C LEU A 194 7.90 -30.13 3.14
N PRO A 195 7.82 -31.12 2.24
CA PRO A 195 6.99 -32.30 2.48
C PRO A 195 7.49 -33.05 3.72
N LEU A 196 6.58 -33.34 4.65
CA LEU A 196 6.82 -34.16 5.85
C LEU A 196 7.29 -35.58 5.50
#